data_AF-A0A358N8I2-F1
#
_entry.id   AF-A0A358N8I2-F1
#
_cell.length_a   1.000
_cell.length_b   1.000
_cell.length_c   1.000
_cell.angle_alpha   90.00
_cell.angle_beta   90.00
_cell.angle_gamma   90.00
#
_symmetry.space_group_name_H-M   'P 1'
#
loop_
_entity.id
_entity.type
_entity.pdbx_description
1 polymer ?
#
loop_
_entity_poly.entity_id
_entity_poly.type
_entity_poly.pdbx_seq_one_letter_code
_entity_poly.pdbx_strand_id
1 'polypeptide(L)'
;MLSMQRIDIWCEKWGDWCNPILVKETRQALKSRQFVITFSLLLVAALSWTIIGTVSLMPAIYDTPSAPRMLLGYYFVLALPMLLVVPLAAYRSLEGEIDDGTLELLSVTALSPKQIVLGKLASAMLQMLLYFVVLFPCVSYAYTLRGVDFPTTVVLLGMLVIAGIMMTIVALFFAPLSRSRTGRVTMLLVVIMLLVGAEWLLGLAAFELIFGDGDWQRDMGLSQISVLLGGVLLVVPAVAHLFLTLAAAQLTPMIENRSTKIRVALLVVNATVAAWIALGFEDSFAFVQQMFLGGVGLMFLWVLASSMFVSESAVLTPRVQRTLPQSFLGRATLTWLAPGPATGLVFSVLNILLLLGMLVGAFVSIAIRGFVFSSSDVREMETLLQFSCAVAAYMTCFLVLVYGVMKALRRNNNPRVEVGFAALVVVAVFSALGPYGIQLYLNDFLEFPYSHWQATNWVWTLYNIADGVDCSGVIKTLGTIGVVGVLGVMFMNRALVRPRRTATPERVRQELGKNRDMAESK
;
A
#
# COMPACT_ATOMS: atom_id res chain seq x y z
N MET A 1 -3.76 43.25 25.00
CA MET A 1 -4.52 42.20 25.71
C MET A 1 -5.80 41.78 24.97
N LEU A 2 -6.68 42.71 24.57
CA LEU A 2 -7.92 42.39 23.84
C LEU A 2 -7.72 41.72 22.46
N SER A 3 -6.59 41.95 21.78
CA SER A 3 -6.26 41.30 20.51
C SER A 3 -5.84 39.84 20.66
N MET A 4 -5.03 39.52 21.67
CA MET A 4 -4.60 38.15 21.97
C MET A 4 -5.79 37.27 22.39
N GLN A 5 -6.69 37.78 23.24
CA GLN A 5 -7.89 37.02 23.64
C GLN A 5 -8.83 36.72 22.47
N ARG A 6 -8.96 37.65 21.50
CA ARG A 6 -9.76 37.39 20.29
C ARG A 6 -9.12 36.34 19.39
N ILE A 7 -7.79 36.34 19.29
CA ILE A 7 -7.03 35.31 18.56
C ILE A 7 -7.18 33.96 19.27
N ASP A 8 -7.08 33.93 20.60
CA ASP A 8 -7.25 32.69 21.38
C ASP A 8 -8.66 32.10 21.21
N ILE A 9 -9.70 32.90 21.34
CA ILE A 9 -11.10 32.45 21.14
C ILE A 9 -11.33 31.99 19.69
N TRP A 10 -10.71 32.65 18.72
CA TRP A 10 -10.79 32.25 17.31
C TRP A 10 -10.07 30.91 17.08
N CYS A 11 -8.87 30.76 17.63
CA CYS A 11 -8.10 29.51 17.60
C CYS A 11 -8.83 28.37 18.33
N GLU A 12 -9.51 28.64 19.45
CA GLU A 12 -10.33 27.66 20.17
C GLU A 12 -11.52 27.21 19.33
N LYS A 13 -12.27 28.14 18.71
CA LYS A 13 -13.39 27.78 17.81
C LYS A 13 -12.96 26.96 16.60
N TRP A 14 -11.81 27.28 16.00
CA TRP A 14 -11.24 26.48 14.90
C TRP A 14 -10.68 25.14 15.40
N GLY A 15 -10.14 25.11 16.61
CA GLY A 15 -9.69 23.89 17.29
C GLY A 15 -10.83 22.92 17.60
N ASP A 16 -12.00 23.44 18.01
CA ASP A 16 -13.21 22.65 18.28
C ASP A 16 -13.79 22.00 17.02
N TRP A 17 -13.58 22.60 15.85
CA TRP A 17 -13.93 22.02 14.54
C TRP A 17 -12.93 20.97 14.07
N CYS A 18 -11.69 21.06 14.55
CA CYS A 18 -10.62 20.12 14.23
C CYS A 18 -10.77 18.84 15.08
N ASN A 19 -10.19 17.75 14.59
CA ASN A 19 -10.13 16.51 15.37
C ASN A 19 -9.47 16.78 16.73
N PRO A 20 -10.12 16.51 17.87
CA PRO A 20 -9.56 16.84 19.19
C PRO A 20 -8.21 16.17 19.44
N ILE A 21 -7.98 15.02 18.80
CA ILE A 21 -6.71 14.31 18.83
C ILE A 21 -5.62 15.12 18.13
N LEU A 22 -5.90 15.74 16.99
CA LEU A 22 -4.94 16.59 16.27
C LEU A 22 -4.46 17.74 17.16
N VAL A 23 -5.38 18.44 17.83
CA VAL A 23 -5.04 19.58 18.70
C VAL A 23 -4.18 19.13 19.88
N LYS A 24 -4.57 18.03 20.53
CA LYS A 24 -3.82 17.43 21.65
C LYS A 24 -2.40 17.02 21.21
N GLU A 25 -2.30 16.20 20.17
CA GLU A 25 -1.04 15.66 19.66
C GLU A 25 -0.12 16.79 19.20
N THR A 26 -0.64 17.77 18.46
CA THR A 26 0.16 18.91 17.98
C THR A 26 0.76 19.70 19.14
N ARG A 27 -0.03 20.01 20.17
CA ARG A 27 0.45 20.73 21.35
C ARG A 27 1.55 19.96 22.07
N GLN A 28 1.40 18.64 22.18
CA GLN A 28 2.37 17.77 22.82
C GLN A 28 3.64 17.63 21.97
N ALA A 29 3.49 17.47 20.66
CA ALA A 29 4.57 17.23 19.72
C ALA A 29 5.47 18.47 19.58
N LEU A 30 4.91 19.68 19.50
CA LEU A 30 5.67 20.94 19.43
C LEU A 30 6.41 21.27 20.73
N LYS A 31 5.92 20.80 21.88
CA LYS A 31 6.60 20.96 23.18
C LYS A 31 7.58 19.83 23.49
N SER A 32 7.66 18.82 22.63
CA SER A 32 8.53 17.66 22.86
C SER A 32 10.00 18.03 22.75
N ARG A 33 10.85 17.44 23.60
CA ARG A 33 12.31 17.59 23.50
C ARG A 33 12.83 17.14 22.13
N GLN A 34 12.23 16.09 21.58
CA GLN A 34 12.56 15.59 20.25
C GLN A 34 12.39 16.69 19.20
N PHE A 35 11.22 17.35 19.14
CA PHE A 35 10.95 18.41 18.18
C PHE A 35 11.92 19.57 18.33
N VAL A 36 12.17 20.05 19.57
CA VAL A 36 13.09 21.16 19.81
C VAL A 36 14.50 20.81 19.32
N ILE A 37 15.01 19.62 19.67
CA ILE A 37 16.35 19.18 19.24
C ILE A 37 16.41 19.09 17.71
N THR A 38 15.44 18.45 17.06
CA THR A 38 15.48 18.23 15.61
C THR A 38 15.28 19.52 14.84
N PHE A 39 14.44 20.42 15.32
CA PHE A 39 14.25 21.75 14.76
C PHE A 39 15.51 22.61 14.89
N SER A 40 16.15 22.61 16.07
CA SER A 40 17.42 23.32 16.28
C SER A 40 18.56 22.74 15.43
N LEU A 41 18.67 21.41 15.34
CA LEU A 41 19.66 20.75 14.49
C LEU A 41 19.42 21.06 13.01
N LEU A 42 18.17 21.08 12.56
CA LEU A 42 17.83 21.46 11.19
C LEU A 42 18.28 22.90 10.88
N LEU A 43 18.00 23.85 11.78
CA LEU A 43 18.45 25.24 11.63
C LEU A 43 19.98 25.35 11.54
N VAL A 44 20.69 24.70 12.47
CA VAL A 44 22.15 24.70 12.50
C VAL A 44 22.72 24.02 11.27
N ALA A 45 22.16 22.89 10.83
CA ALA A 45 22.60 22.17 9.64
C ALA A 45 22.34 22.97 8.36
N ALA A 46 21.17 23.62 8.23
CA ALA A 46 20.86 24.48 7.09
C ALA A 46 21.81 25.69 7.01
N LEU A 47 22.06 26.35 8.13
CA LEU A 47 23.00 27.47 8.21
C LEU A 47 24.44 27.01 7.91
N SER A 48 24.88 25.91 8.54
CA SER A 48 26.22 25.36 8.35
C SER A 48 26.44 24.93 6.91
N TRP A 49 25.47 24.24 6.30
CA TRP A 49 25.54 23.84 4.89
C TRP A 49 25.58 25.05 3.95
N THR A 50 24.84 26.11 4.26
CA THR A 50 24.90 27.36 3.49
C THR A 50 26.30 27.96 3.54
N ILE A 51 26.88 28.12 4.73
CA ILE A 51 28.23 28.71 4.89
C ILE A 51 29.30 27.82 4.25
N ILE A 52 29.34 26.53 4.61
CA ILE A 52 30.34 25.58 4.11
C ILE A 52 30.20 25.43 2.59
N GLY A 53 28.98 25.29 2.09
CA GLY A 53 28.68 25.20 0.67
C GLY A 53 29.22 26.40 -0.09
N THR A 54 28.83 27.62 0.31
CA THR A 54 29.30 28.86 -0.34
C THR A 54 30.82 29.01 -0.30
N VAL A 55 31.46 28.74 0.85
CA VAL A 55 32.93 28.85 1.00
C VAL A 55 33.64 27.80 0.16
N SER A 56 33.17 26.54 0.17
CA SER A 56 33.79 25.44 -0.59
C SER A 56 33.73 25.62 -2.10
N LEU A 57 32.76 26.41 -2.57
CA LEU A 57 32.56 26.71 -3.99
C LEU A 57 33.27 28.01 -4.41
N MET A 58 33.87 28.77 -3.48
CA MET A 58 34.58 30.01 -3.80
C MET A 58 35.96 29.71 -4.43
N PRO A 59 36.39 30.43 -5.49
CA PRO A 59 35.71 31.51 -6.21
C PRO A 59 34.79 31.05 -7.35
N ALA A 60 34.76 29.75 -7.67
CA ALA A 60 34.01 29.20 -8.81
C ALA A 60 32.50 29.49 -8.76
N ILE A 61 31.93 29.78 -7.59
CA ILE A 61 30.52 30.15 -7.39
C ILE A 61 30.09 31.39 -8.21
N TYR A 62 31.03 32.26 -8.59
CA TYR A 62 30.75 33.44 -9.42
C TYR A 62 30.57 33.09 -10.91
N ASP A 63 31.30 32.09 -11.40
CA ASP A 63 31.44 31.80 -12.82
C ASP A 63 30.80 30.47 -13.24
N THR A 64 30.54 29.57 -12.29
CA THR A 64 30.04 28.21 -12.56
C THR A 64 28.68 27.95 -11.89
N PRO A 65 27.74 27.28 -12.59
CA PRO A 65 26.46 26.89 -12.00
C PRO A 65 26.67 26.01 -10.76
N SER A 66 26.21 26.50 -9.62
CA SER A 66 26.51 25.91 -8.31
C SER A 66 25.26 25.43 -7.55
N ALA A 67 24.06 25.70 -8.08
CA ALA A 67 22.79 25.30 -7.48
C ALA A 67 22.66 23.78 -7.26
N PRO A 68 23.08 22.87 -8.18
CA PRO A 68 22.88 21.43 -8.02
C PRO A 68 23.48 20.87 -6.71
N ARG A 69 24.74 21.24 -6.41
CA ARG A 69 25.43 20.80 -5.20
C ARG A 69 24.78 21.34 -3.94
N MET A 70 24.39 22.62 -3.95
CA MET A 70 23.74 23.24 -2.80
C MET A 70 22.37 22.64 -2.53
N LEU A 71 21.58 22.43 -3.59
CA LEU A 71 20.25 21.85 -3.51
C LEU A 71 20.27 20.42 -2.99
N LEU A 72 21.23 19.59 -3.42
CA LEU A 72 21.38 18.23 -2.91
C LEU A 72 21.62 18.20 -1.39
N GLY A 73 22.46 19.08 -0.86
CA GLY A 73 22.68 19.11 0.59
C GLY A 73 21.47 19.65 1.35
N TYR A 74 20.77 20.66 0.83
CA TYR A 74 19.50 21.10 1.43
C TYR A 74 18.43 20.00 1.39
N TYR A 75 18.41 19.18 0.33
CA TYR A 75 17.58 17.99 0.27
C TYR A 75 17.89 17.06 1.45
N PHE A 76 19.15 16.69 1.71
CA PHE A 76 19.47 15.81 2.84
C PHE A 76 19.17 16.42 4.22
N VAL A 77 19.44 17.73 4.40
CA VAL A 77 19.10 18.45 5.64
C VAL A 77 17.60 18.38 5.93
N LEU A 78 16.76 18.45 4.89
CA LEU A 78 15.31 18.34 5.02
C LEU A 78 14.81 16.89 5.04
N ALA A 79 15.45 16.00 4.28
CA ALA A 79 15.01 14.62 4.10
C ALA A 79 15.14 13.79 5.38
N LEU A 80 16.21 13.99 6.14
CA LEU A 80 16.43 13.28 7.40
C LEU A 80 15.27 13.51 8.41
N PRO A 81 14.88 14.75 8.75
CA PRO A 81 13.74 14.96 9.65
C PRO A 81 12.40 14.50 9.04
N MET A 82 12.19 14.69 7.74
CA MET A 82 10.95 14.34 7.05
C MET A 82 10.71 12.83 6.92
N LEU A 83 11.76 12.07 6.56
CA LEU A 83 11.66 10.64 6.27
C LEU A 83 12.01 9.77 7.47
N LEU A 84 12.80 10.26 8.43
CA LEU A 84 13.26 9.44 9.56
C LEU A 84 12.63 9.90 10.87
N VAL A 85 12.79 11.17 11.24
CA VAL A 85 12.39 11.66 12.57
C VAL A 85 10.87 11.68 12.74
N VAL A 86 10.13 12.28 11.80
CA VAL A 86 8.67 12.44 11.93
C VAL A 86 7.94 11.08 11.88
N PRO A 87 8.20 10.18 10.90
CA PRO A 87 7.57 8.87 10.89
C PRO A 87 7.88 8.05 12.15
N LEU A 88 9.12 8.12 12.65
CA LEU A 88 9.52 7.42 13.87
C LEU A 88 8.84 8.01 15.12
N ALA A 89 8.65 9.33 15.18
CA ALA A 89 7.90 9.99 16.25
C ALA A 89 6.44 9.52 16.25
N ALA A 90 5.82 9.46 15.08
CA ALA A 90 4.44 9.00 14.90
C ALA A 90 4.29 7.52 15.30
N TYR A 91 5.23 6.66 14.89
CA TYR A 91 5.30 5.25 15.30
C TYR A 91 5.36 5.11 16.84
N ARG A 92 6.33 5.78 17.48
CA ARG A 92 6.53 5.69 18.95
C ARG A 92 5.36 6.28 19.73
N SER A 93 4.75 7.35 19.23
CA SER A 93 3.55 7.94 19.85
C SER A 93 2.38 6.97 19.86
N LEU A 94 2.14 6.25 18.75
CA LEU A 94 1.08 5.26 18.68
C LEU A 94 1.43 3.96 19.44
N GLU A 95 2.68 3.49 19.34
CA GLU A 95 3.16 2.31 20.08
C GLU A 95 3.06 2.51 21.61
N GLY A 96 3.43 3.69 22.10
CA GLY A 96 3.32 4.03 23.53
C GLY A 96 1.89 4.00 24.05
N GLU A 97 0.92 4.53 23.28
CA GLU A 97 -0.49 4.47 23.66
C GLU A 97 -1.05 3.05 23.72
N ILE A 98 -0.53 2.15 22.88
CA ILE A 98 -0.88 0.72 22.89
C ILE A 98 -0.30 0.06 24.14
N ASP A 99 0.95 0.37 24.49
CA ASP A 99 1.64 -0.21 25.64
C ASP A 99 1.00 0.21 26.96
N ASP A 100 0.66 1.49 27.10
CA ASP A 100 0.07 2.05 28.31
C ASP A 100 -1.39 1.58 28.54
N GLY A 101 -1.96 0.76 27.65
CA GLY A 101 -3.35 0.30 27.72
C GLY A 101 -4.40 1.41 27.51
N THR A 102 -3.96 2.64 27.27
CA THR A 102 -4.83 3.81 27.08
C THR A 102 -5.72 3.72 25.85
N LEU A 103 -5.31 2.94 24.84
CA LEU A 103 -6.13 2.69 23.66
C LEU A 103 -7.39 1.88 23.97
N GLU A 104 -7.36 0.95 24.92
CA GLU A 104 -8.57 0.23 25.35
C GLU A 104 -9.53 1.20 26.05
N LEU A 105 -9.01 2.10 26.89
CA LEU A 105 -9.78 3.14 27.56
C LEU A 105 -10.39 4.15 26.56
N LEU A 106 -9.63 4.58 25.55
CA LEU A 106 -10.09 5.46 24.47
C LEU A 106 -11.04 4.76 23.51
N SER A 107 -10.92 3.44 23.30
CA SER A 107 -11.83 2.67 22.45
C SER A 107 -13.23 2.50 23.06
N VAL A 108 -13.38 2.74 24.37
CA VAL A 108 -14.68 2.81 25.06
C VAL A 108 -15.32 4.21 24.86
N THR A 109 -14.54 5.23 24.51
CA THR A 109 -15.05 6.59 24.20
C THR A 109 -15.64 6.69 22.79
N ALA A 110 -16.35 7.78 22.49
CA ALA A 110 -17.03 8.00 21.20
C ALA A 110 -16.11 8.24 19.98
N LEU A 111 -14.79 8.06 20.12
CA LEU A 111 -13.81 8.32 19.05
C LEU A 111 -13.59 7.08 18.19
N SER A 112 -13.72 7.24 16.87
CA SER A 112 -13.49 6.15 15.93
C SER A 112 -11.99 5.88 15.75
N PRO A 113 -11.56 4.61 15.55
CA PRO A 113 -10.14 4.29 15.31
C PRO A 113 -9.51 5.03 14.11
N LYS A 114 -10.32 5.38 13.10
CA LYS A 114 -9.87 6.22 11.97
C LYS A 114 -9.52 7.64 12.40
N GLN A 115 -10.32 8.24 13.30
CA GLN A 115 -10.02 9.58 13.83
C GLN A 115 -8.71 9.58 14.63
N ILE A 116 -8.38 8.50 15.34
CA ILE A 116 -7.11 8.39 16.07
C ILE A 116 -5.92 8.44 15.11
N VAL A 117 -5.90 7.55 14.11
CA VAL A 117 -4.78 7.47 13.16
C VAL A 117 -4.66 8.75 12.32
N LEU A 118 -5.79 9.32 11.84
CA LEU A 118 -5.78 10.56 11.08
C LEU A 118 -5.33 11.77 11.92
N GLY A 119 -5.69 11.82 13.21
CA GLY A 119 -5.22 12.87 14.12
C GLY A 119 -3.71 12.86 14.28
N LYS A 120 -3.10 11.67 14.45
CA LYS A 120 -1.64 11.52 14.53
C LYS A 120 -0.95 11.84 13.20
N LEU A 121 -1.50 11.38 12.07
CA LEU A 121 -0.98 11.72 10.75
C LEU A 121 -1.00 13.24 10.52
N ALA A 122 -2.11 13.91 10.81
CA ALA A 122 -2.24 15.35 10.63
C ALA A 122 -1.28 16.14 11.54
N SER A 123 -1.02 15.66 12.76
CA SER A 123 -0.02 16.26 13.65
C SER A 123 1.40 16.13 13.08
N ALA A 124 1.74 14.95 12.55
CA ALA A 124 3.01 14.70 11.87
C ALA A 124 3.16 15.56 10.60
N MET A 125 2.10 15.72 9.79
CA MET A 125 2.08 16.60 8.62
C MET A 125 2.34 18.07 8.99
N LEU A 126 1.82 18.53 10.13
CA LEU A 126 2.11 19.88 10.61
C LEU A 126 3.59 20.05 10.99
N GLN A 127 4.21 19.05 11.65
CA GLN A 127 5.64 19.08 11.93
C GLN A 127 6.47 19.13 10.64
N MET A 128 6.11 18.31 9.65
CA MET A 128 6.72 18.34 8.32
C MET A 128 6.61 19.74 7.69
N LEU A 129 5.42 20.34 7.72
CA LEU A 129 5.20 21.69 7.19
C LEU A 129 6.11 22.73 7.85
N LEU A 130 6.31 22.66 9.18
CA LEU A 130 7.21 23.57 9.88
C LEU A 130 8.67 23.42 9.43
N TYR A 131 9.16 22.18 9.28
CA TYR A 131 10.51 21.94 8.77
C TYR A 131 10.68 22.45 7.33
N PHE A 132 9.66 22.24 6.49
CA PHE A 132 9.65 22.73 5.13
C PHE A 132 9.73 24.26 5.05
N VAL A 133 8.87 24.96 5.81
CA VAL A 133 8.80 26.44 5.82
C VAL A 133 10.12 27.04 6.30
N VAL A 134 10.78 26.42 7.27
CA VAL A 134 12.09 26.90 7.77
C VAL A 134 13.20 26.75 6.74
N LEU A 135 13.19 25.68 5.94
CA LEU A 135 14.22 25.45 4.93
C LEU A 135 13.95 26.21 3.63
N PHE A 136 12.72 26.68 3.41
CA PHE A 136 12.29 27.36 2.19
C PHE A 136 13.20 28.53 1.76
N PRO A 137 13.65 29.44 2.65
CA PRO A 137 14.58 30.51 2.28
C PRO A 137 15.93 29.99 1.78
N CYS A 138 16.41 28.87 2.32
CA CYS A 138 17.68 28.26 1.91
C CYS A 138 17.58 27.62 0.51
N VAL A 139 16.45 26.97 0.22
CA VAL A 139 16.18 26.45 -1.14
C VAL A 139 16.06 27.59 -2.14
N SER A 140 15.38 28.68 -1.77
CA SER A 140 15.30 29.89 -2.59
C SER A 140 16.68 30.48 -2.89
N TYR A 141 17.57 30.51 -1.89
CA TYR A 141 18.97 30.90 -2.10
C TYR A 141 19.69 29.98 -3.10
N ALA A 142 19.56 28.66 -2.95
CA ALA A 142 20.17 27.70 -3.89
C ALA A 142 19.72 27.96 -5.33
N TYR A 143 18.44 28.27 -5.55
CA TYR A 143 17.88 28.57 -6.86
C TYR A 143 18.55 29.78 -7.54
N THR A 144 19.01 30.77 -6.76
CA THR A 144 19.71 31.95 -7.32
C THR A 144 21.09 31.64 -7.90
N LEU A 145 21.70 30.50 -7.55
CA LEU A 145 23.07 30.13 -7.94
C LEU A 145 23.19 29.48 -9.32
N ARG A 146 22.09 29.46 -10.10
CA ARG A 146 22.00 28.94 -11.48
C ARG A 146 22.31 27.44 -11.59
N GLY A 147 21.77 26.81 -12.64
CA GLY A 147 22.04 25.39 -12.95
C GLY A 147 20.97 24.41 -12.46
N VAL A 148 19.84 24.88 -11.93
CA VAL A 148 18.66 24.04 -11.68
C VAL A 148 17.41 24.80 -12.10
N ASP A 149 16.52 24.15 -12.83
CA ASP A 149 15.25 24.72 -13.24
C ASP A 149 14.21 24.72 -12.11
N PHE A 150 13.24 25.63 -12.21
CA PHE A 150 12.15 25.72 -11.24
C PHE A 150 11.32 24.42 -11.13
N PRO A 151 10.91 23.75 -12.23
CA PRO A 151 10.16 22.50 -12.13
C PRO A 151 10.94 21.40 -11.42
N THR A 152 12.25 21.30 -11.64
CA THR A 152 13.12 20.32 -10.96
C THR A 152 13.08 20.51 -9.45
N THR A 153 13.18 21.76 -8.99
CA THR A 153 13.09 22.10 -7.56
C THR A 153 11.71 21.75 -6.98
N VAL A 154 10.63 22.03 -7.72
CA VAL A 154 9.26 21.70 -7.29
C VAL A 154 9.03 20.19 -7.23
N VAL A 155 9.48 19.44 -8.23
CA VAL A 155 9.39 17.96 -8.26
C VAL A 155 10.19 17.36 -7.11
N LEU A 156 11.41 17.83 -6.86
CA LEU A 156 12.27 17.39 -5.77
C LEU A 156 11.63 17.60 -4.39
N LEU A 157 11.06 18.78 -4.15
CA LEU A 157 10.37 19.07 -2.89
C LEU A 157 9.05 18.31 -2.78
N GLY A 158 8.31 18.19 -3.88
CA GLY A 158 7.04 17.47 -3.96
C GLY A 158 7.21 15.97 -3.66
N MET A 159 8.20 15.31 -4.28
CA MET A 159 8.51 13.91 -4.01
C MET A 159 8.87 13.69 -2.53
N LEU A 160 9.62 14.62 -1.92
CA LEU A 160 10.01 14.51 -0.52
C LEU A 160 8.81 14.65 0.43
N VAL A 161 7.92 15.60 0.19
CA VAL A 161 6.70 15.78 1.01
C VAL A 161 5.77 14.58 0.88
N ILE A 162 5.53 14.11 -0.35
CA ILE A 162 4.67 12.95 -0.60
C ILE A 162 5.26 11.70 0.05
N ALA A 163 6.57 11.49 -0.08
CA ALA A 163 7.26 10.39 0.57
C ALA A 163 7.23 10.47 2.10
N GLY A 164 7.46 11.64 2.69
CA GLY A 164 7.39 11.84 4.14
C GLY A 164 6.01 11.50 4.71
N ILE A 165 4.95 11.92 4.03
CA ILE A 165 3.57 11.55 4.36
C ILE A 165 3.38 10.03 4.25
N MET A 166 3.79 9.45 3.12
CA MET A 166 3.63 8.01 2.87
C MET A 166 4.38 7.15 3.89
N MET A 167 5.64 7.50 4.21
CA MET A 167 6.44 6.80 5.21
C MET A 167 5.88 6.98 6.62
N THR A 168 5.29 8.13 6.94
CA THR A 168 4.56 8.32 8.21
C THR A 168 3.35 7.39 8.30
N ILE A 169 2.59 7.23 7.21
CA ILE A 169 1.45 6.30 7.14
C ILE A 169 1.90 4.85 7.30
N VAL A 170 2.98 4.46 6.62
CA VAL A 170 3.58 3.13 6.75
C VAL A 170 4.04 2.89 8.20
N ALA A 171 4.72 3.85 8.82
CA ALA A 171 5.15 3.76 10.21
C ALA A 171 3.94 3.60 11.17
N LEU A 172 2.88 4.40 11.00
CA LEU A 172 1.64 4.27 11.78
C LEU A 172 0.96 2.90 11.59
N PHE A 173 1.07 2.28 10.42
CA PHE A 173 0.54 0.93 10.16
C PHE A 173 1.32 -0.17 10.92
N PHE A 174 2.64 -0.02 11.05
CA PHE A 174 3.48 -1.01 11.74
C PHE A 174 3.38 -0.93 13.27
N ALA A 175 3.10 0.25 13.84
CA ALA A 175 3.00 0.43 15.28
C ALA A 175 2.07 -0.59 15.98
N PRO A 176 0.81 -0.80 15.54
CA PRO A 176 -0.10 -1.75 16.19
C PRO A 176 0.16 -3.23 15.96
N LEU A 177 1.11 -3.61 15.09
CA LEU A 177 1.44 -5.01 14.83
C LEU A 177 2.20 -5.66 15.99
N SER A 178 2.86 -4.85 16.83
CA SER A 178 3.79 -5.31 17.86
C SER A 178 3.13 -5.53 19.24
N ARG A 179 2.61 -6.74 19.47
CA ARG A 179 1.94 -7.07 20.75
C ARG A 179 2.85 -7.65 21.83
N SER A 180 3.99 -8.22 21.45
CA SER A 180 4.95 -8.82 22.39
C SER A 180 6.19 -7.94 22.54
N ARG A 181 6.88 -8.01 23.69
CA ARG A 181 8.10 -7.24 23.96
C ARG A 181 9.17 -7.44 22.89
N THR A 182 9.41 -8.68 22.46
CA THR A 182 10.34 -8.99 21.37
C THR A 182 9.82 -8.50 20.02
N GLY A 183 8.52 -8.63 19.76
CA GLY A 183 7.89 -8.16 18.53
C GLY A 183 8.00 -6.64 18.33
N ARG A 184 8.01 -5.86 19.41
CA ARG A 184 8.22 -4.40 19.37
C ARG A 184 9.61 -4.03 18.86
N VAL A 185 10.65 -4.65 19.39
CA VAL A 185 12.02 -4.41 18.92
C VAL A 185 12.16 -4.81 17.45
N THR A 186 11.61 -5.96 17.05
CA THR A 186 11.63 -6.40 15.66
C THR A 186 10.89 -5.43 14.74
N MET A 187 9.67 -5.00 15.10
CA MET A 187 8.91 -4.06 14.27
C MET A 187 9.56 -2.68 14.20
N LEU A 188 10.15 -2.19 15.30
CA LEU A 188 10.93 -0.95 15.30
C LEU A 188 12.11 -1.04 14.32
N LEU A 189 12.86 -2.15 14.33
CA LEU A 189 13.96 -2.39 13.40
C LEU A 189 13.46 -2.45 11.95
N VAL A 190 12.34 -3.13 11.68
CA VAL A 190 11.72 -3.17 10.35
C VAL A 190 11.33 -1.76 9.89
N VAL A 191 10.71 -0.95 10.76
CA VAL A 191 10.36 0.43 10.44
C VAL A 191 11.61 1.24 10.14
N ILE A 192 12.63 1.20 10.99
CA ILE A 192 13.89 1.92 10.74
C ILE A 192 14.52 1.49 9.39
N MET A 193 14.56 0.19 9.10
CA MET A 193 15.07 -0.33 7.83
C MET A 193 14.27 0.21 6.63
N LEU A 194 12.94 0.26 6.73
CA LEU A 194 12.08 0.83 5.69
C LEU A 194 12.29 2.35 5.52
N LEU A 195 12.45 3.09 6.62
CA LEU A 195 12.70 4.55 6.57
C LEU A 195 14.05 4.87 5.94
N VAL A 196 15.12 4.14 6.33
CA VAL A 196 16.46 4.31 5.76
C VAL A 196 16.48 3.85 4.30
N GLY A 197 15.84 2.72 3.96
CA GLY A 197 15.73 2.26 2.58
C GLY A 197 14.98 3.26 1.68
N ALA A 198 13.92 3.88 2.19
CA ALA A 198 13.20 4.93 1.47
C ALA A 198 14.05 6.19 1.28
N GLU A 199 14.82 6.60 2.28
CA GLU A 199 15.75 7.73 2.18
C GLU A 199 16.85 7.46 1.15
N TRP A 200 17.41 6.24 1.12
CA TRP A 200 18.39 5.86 0.11
C TRP A 200 17.80 5.88 -1.31
N LEU A 201 16.62 5.28 -1.52
CA LEU A 201 15.96 5.28 -2.83
C LEU A 201 15.59 6.69 -3.31
N LEU A 202 15.05 7.52 -2.42
CA LEU A 202 14.69 8.90 -2.76
C LEU A 202 15.93 9.78 -2.93
N GLY A 203 17.01 9.51 -2.21
CA GLY A 203 18.29 10.17 -2.37
C GLY A 203 18.92 9.88 -3.73
N LEU A 204 18.83 8.64 -4.20
CA LEU A 204 19.23 8.27 -5.57
C LEU A 204 18.35 8.97 -6.62
N ALA A 205 17.03 8.97 -6.45
CA ALA A 205 16.13 9.67 -7.37
C ALA A 205 16.36 11.19 -7.36
N ALA A 206 16.65 11.79 -6.20
CA ALA A 206 17.01 13.20 -6.07
C ALA A 206 18.35 13.50 -6.74
N PHE A 207 19.35 12.63 -6.57
CA PHE A 207 20.64 12.77 -7.23
C PHE A 207 20.48 12.73 -8.75
N GLU A 208 19.76 11.75 -9.29
CA GLU A 208 19.50 11.62 -10.72
C GLU A 208 18.73 12.83 -11.27
N LEU A 209 17.71 13.31 -10.54
CA LEU A 209 16.93 14.47 -10.94
C LEU A 209 17.76 15.77 -11.00
N ILE A 210 18.78 15.90 -10.12
CA ILE A 210 19.60 17.11 -9.99
C ILE A 210 20.83 17.07 -10.90
N PHE A 211 21.49 15.91 -11.02
CA PHE A 211 22.77 15.75 -11.72
C PHE A 211 22.68 14.99 -13.03
N GLY A 212 21.53 14.38 -13.35
CA GLY A 212 21.28 13.85 -14.68
C GLY A 212 21.38 14.94 -15.74
N ASP A 213 21.43 14.54 -17.01
CA ASP A 213 21.74 15.42 -18.16
C ASP A 213 20.72 16.56 -18.42
N GLY A 214 19.83 16.86 -17.46
CA GLY A 214 18.93 18.02 -17.46
C GLY A 214 17.75 17.90 -18.42
N ASP A 215 17.77 16.92 -19.32
CA ASP A 215 16.78 16.75 -20.38
C ASP A 215 15.56 15.93 -19.97
N TRP A 216 15.33 15.63 -18.67
CA TRP A 216 14.09 14.97 -18.23
C TRP A 216 12.83 15.75 -18.65
N GLN A 217 12.91 17.07 -18.88
CA GLN A 217 11.81 17.88 -19.42
C GLN A 217 11.69 17.82 -20.95
N ARG A 218 12.81 17.60 -21.66
CA ARG A 218 12.82 17.54 -23.13
C ARG A 218 12.53 16.14 -23.65
N ASP A 219 13.00 15.12 -22.93
CA ASP A 219 12.82 13.71 -23.24
C ASP A 219 11.42 13.22 -22.87
N MET A 220 10.78 13.83 -21.86
CA MET A 220 9.43 13.46 -21.45
C MET A 220 8.36 14.19 -22.26
N GLY A 221 7.75 13.47 -23.21
CA GLY A 221 6.54 13.92 -23.89
C GLY A 221 5.36 14.15 -22.93
N LEU A 222 4.36 14.92 -23.37
CA LEU A 222 3.14 15.21 -22.58
C LEU A 222 2.44 13.94 -22.06
N SER A 223 2.49 12.85 -22.84
CA SER A 223 1.97 11.53 -22.46
C SER A 223 2.73 10.92 -21.28
N GLN A 224 4.05 11.06 -21.22
CA GLN A 224 4.86 10.51 -20.13
C GLN A 224 4.71 11.32 -18.84
N ILE A 225 4.58 12.65 -18.96
CA ILE A 225 4.28 13.53 -17.83
C ILE A 225 2.89 13.22 -17.25
N SER A 226 1.87 13.02 -18.11
CA SER A 226 0.51 12.70 -17.66
C SER A 226 0.43 11.34 -16.96
N VAL A 227 1.19 10.36 -17.44
CA VAL A 227 1.38 9.06 -16.78
C VAL A 227 2.01 9.22 -15.40
N LEU A 228 3.13 9.93 -15.30
CA LEU A 228 3.85 10.09 -14.03
C LEU A 228 2.97 10.79 -13.00
N LEU A 229 2.37 11.93 -13.40
CA LEU A 229 1.42 12.67 -12.55
C LEU A 229 0.19 11.83 -12.21
N GLY A 230 -0.35 11.07 -13.17
CA GLY A 230 -1.46 10.15 -12.94
C GLY A 230 -1.14 9.10 -11.88
N GLY A 231 0.06 8.53 -11.91
CA GLY A 231 0.52 7.56 -10.90
C GLY A 231 0.61 8.19 -9.52
N VAL A 232 1.23 9.36 -9.43
CA VAL A 232 1.35 10.12 -8.17
C VAL A 232 -0.01 10.54 -7.63
N LEU A 233 -0.93 11.01 -8.47
CA LEU A 233 -2.23 11.54 -8.04
C LEU A 233 -3.29 10.45 -7.80
N LEU A 234 -3.24 9.32 -8.50
CA LEU A 234 -4.24 8.25 -8.39
C LEU A 234 -3.76 7.13 -7.46
N VAL A 235 -2.54 6.62 -7.67
CA VAL A 235 -2.07 5.41 -6.98
C VAL A 235 -1.60 5.74 -5.56
N VAL A 236 -0.80 6.78 -5.37
CA VAL A 236 -0.25 7.11 -4.03
C VAL A 236 -1.35 7.37 -3.00
N PRO A 237 -2.39 8.19 -3.25
CA PRO A 237 -3.47 8.39 -2.28
C PRO A 237 -4.30 7.13 -2.02
N ALA A 238 -4.48 6.27 -3.03
CA ALA A 238 -5.19 5.00 -2.86
C ALA A 238 -4.42 4.04 -1.95
N VAL A 239 -3.10 3.93 -2.14
CA VAL A 239 -2.22 3.13 -1.28
C VAL A 239 -2.15 3.71 0.13
N ALA A 240 -2.04 5.04 0.26
CA ALA A 240 -2.12 5.73 1.55
C ALA A 240 -3.44 5.42 2.29
N HIS A 241 -4.57 5.49 1.59
CA HIS A 241 -5.88 5.11 2.13
C HIS A 241 -5.92 3.63 2.57
N LEU A 242 -5.34 2.71 1.77
CA LEU A 242 -5.22 1.31 2.14
C LEU A 242 -4.47 1.14 3.48
N PHE A 243 -3.27 1.70 3.62
CA PHE A 243 -2.50 1.58 4.86
C PHE A 243 -3.20 2.24 6.06
N LEU A 244 -3.86 3.39 5.87
CA LEU A 244 -4.65 4.03 6.93
C LEU A 244 -5.84 3.16 7.36
N THR A 245 -6.53 2.51 6.41
CA THR A 245 -7.62 1.58 6.75
C THR A 245 -7.11 0.33 7.45
N LEU A 246 -5.93 -0.17 7.07
CA LEU A 246 -5.26 -1.28 7.74
C LEU A 246 -4.84 -0.92 9.16
N ALA A 247 -4.23 0.24 9.37
CA ALA A 247 -3.86 0.75 10.69
C ALA A 247 -5.09 0.89 11.59
N ALA A 248 -6.17 1.49 11.08
CA ALA A 248 -7.43 1.59 11.81
C ALA A 248 -8.06 0.21 12.09
N ALA A 249 -7.96 -0.74 11.16
CA ALA A 249 -8.50 -2.09 11.34
C ALA A 249 -7.77 -2.89 12.43
N GLN A 250 -6.49 -2.61 12.68
CA GLN A 250 -5.75 -3.24 13.78
C GLN A 250 -6.23 -2.74 15.15
N LEU A 251 -6.64 -1.47 15.23
CA LEU A 251 -7.18 -0.83 16.43
C LEU A 251 -8.66 -1.17 16.69
N THR A 252 -9.45 -1.46 15.64
CA THR A 252 -10.86 -1.88 15.82
C THR A 252 -10.95 -3.22 16.58
N PRO A 253 -11.91 -3.44 17.50
CA PRO A 253 -12.08 -4.73 18.20
C PRO A 253 -12.34 -5.93 17.27
N MET A 254 -12.04 -7.16 17.72
CA MET A 254 -12.21 -8.39 16.91
C MET A 254 -13.67 -8.74 16.60
N ILE A 255 -14.61 -8.18 17.37
CA ILE A 255 -16.05 -8.43 17.26
C ILE A 255 -16.67 -7.64 16.09
N GLU A 256 -16.00 -6.58 15.64
CA GLU A 256 -16.46 -5.72 14.54
C GLU A 256 -15.96 -6.20 13.18
N ASN A 257 -16.68 -5.79 12.12
CA ASN A 257 -16.30 -6.13 10.76
C ASN A 257 -15.10 -5.30 10.30
N ARG A 258 -13.92 -5.94 10.31
CA ARG A 258 -12.66 -5.37 9.84
C ARG A 258 -12.47 -5.52 8.32
N SER A 259 -12.84 -6.67 7.76
CA SER A 259 -12.42 -7.07 6.42
C SER A 259 -13.16 -6.35 5.30
N THR A 260 -14.44 -5.99 5.47
CA THR A 260 -15.17 -5.27 4.42
C THR A 260 -14.52 -3.93 4.06
N LYS A 261 -14.06 -3.17 5.06
CA LYS A 261 -13.39 -1.86 4.81
C LYS A 261 -12.06 -2.06 4.08
N ILE A 262 -11.30 -3.10 4.42
CA ILE A 262 -10.02 -3.44 3.77
C ILE A 262 -10.29 -3.88 2.32
N ARG A 263 -11.30 -4.72 2.08
CA ARG A 263 -11.69 -5.16 0.73
C ARG A 263 -12.08 -3.98 -0.17
N VAL A 264 -12.84 -3.02 0.35
CA VAL A 264 -13.17 -1.79 -0.38
C VAL A 264 -11.91 -0.96 -0.65
N ALA A 265 -11.00 -0.81 0.31
CA ALA A 265 -9.75 -0.09 0.09
C ALA A 265 -8.88 -0.75 -1.01
N LEU A 266 -8.81 -2.07 -1.06
CA LEU A 266 -8.13 -2.81 -2.14
C LEU A 266 -8.80 -2.62 -3.50
N LEU A 267 -10.15 -2.57 -3.55
CA LEU A 267 -10.86 -2.25 -4.79
C LEU A 267 -10.58 -0.83 -5.28
N VAL A 268 -10.45 0.13 -4.37
CA VAL A 268 -10.05 1.51 -4.74
C VAL A 268 -8.66 1.50 -5.34
N VAL A 269 -7.70 0.77 -4.76
CA VAL A 269 -6.34 0.61 -5.32
C VAL A 269 -6.37 -0.05 -6.71
N ASN A 270 -7.20 -1.09 -6.90
CA ASN A 270 -7.39 -1.68 -8.23
C ASN A 270 -7.92 -0.65 -9.24
N ALA A 271 -8.95 0.10 -8.86
CA ALA A 271 -9.58 1.07 -9.74
C ALA A 271 -8.62 2.22 -10.12
N THR A 272 -7.80 2.70 -9.19
CA THR A 272 -6.85 3.78 -9.47
C THR A 272 -5.66 3.34 -10.31
N VAL A 273 -5.17 2.12 -10.12
CA VAL A 273 -4.13 1.55 -10.99
C VAL A 273 -4.68 1.24 -12.38
N ALA A 274 -5.92 0.74 -12.49
CA ALA A 274 -6.58 0.56 -13.77
C ALA A 274 -6.72 1.89 -14.53
N ALA A 275 -7.14 2.95 -13.82
CA ALA A 275 -7.21 4.30 -14.37
C ALA A 275 -5.82 4.84 -14.77
N TRP A 276 -4.78 4.55 -13.97
CA TRP A 276 -3.41 4.94 -14.28
C TRP A 276 -2.87 4.25 -15.53
N ILE A 277 -3.06 2.93 -15.66
CA ILE A 277 -2.69 2.18 -16.87
C ILE A 277 -3.40 2.77 -18.10
N ALA A 278 -4.67 3.15 -17.97
CA ALA A 278 -5.43 3.76 -19.07
C ALA A 278 -4.88 5.13 -19.52
N LEU A 279 -4.15 5.88 -18.67
CA LEU A 279 -3.51 7.13 -19.05
C LEU A 279 -2.26 6.92 -19.92
N GLY A 280 -1.58 5.78 -19.77
CA GLY A 280 -0.39 5.45 -20.57
C GLY A 280 -0.68 5.00 -21.99
N PHE A 281 -1.94 4.95 -22.41
CA PHE A 281 -2.39 4.29 -23.63
C PHE A 281 -1.85 4.93 -24.94
N GLU A 282 -1.32 6.15 -24.89
CA GLU A 282 -0.81 6.86 -26.07
C GLU A 282 0.62 6.45 -26.47
N ASP A 283 1.43 5.96 -25.53
CA ASP A 283 2.83 5.57 -25.76
C ASP A 283 2.98 4.05 -25.57
N SER A 284 3.27 3.33 -26.67
CA SER A 284 3.24 1.85 -26.70
C SER A 284 4.21 1.22 -25.70
N PHE A 285 5.42 1.76 -25.57
CA PHE A 285 6.45 1.18 -24.71
C PHE A 285 6.16 1.45 -23.24
N ALA A 286 5.82 2.71 -22.91
CA ALA A 286 5.46 3.09 -21.57
C ALA A 286 4.20 2.35 -21.09
N PHE A 287 3.21 2.14 -21.97
CA PHE A 287 1.99 1.41 -21.67
C PHE A 287 2.27 -0.05 -21.26
N VAL A 288 3.12 -0.76 -22.01
CA VAL A 288 3.48 -2.16 -21.70
C VAL A 288 4.18 -2.26 -20.35
N GLN A 289 5.13 -1.35 -20.06
CA GLN A 289 5.83 -1.32 -18.78
C GLN A 289 4.89 -1.01 -17.60
N GLN A 290 4.01 -0.02 -17.72
CA GLN A 290 3.02 0.32 -16.69
C GLN A 290 2.03 -0.81 -16.46
N MET A 291 1.59 -1.44 -17.54
CA MET A 291 0.67 -2.57 -17.50
C MET A 291 1.30 -3.75 -16.75
N PHE A 292 2.56 -4.07 -17.03
CA PHE A 292 3.28 -5.13 -16.33
C PHE A 292 3.51 -4.77 -14.85
N LEU A 293 4.09 -3.59 -14.57
CA LEU A 293 4.41 -3.15 -13.22
C LEU A 293 3.15 -3.02 -12.35
N GLY A 294 2.11 -2.36 -12.87
CA GLY A 294 0.84 -2.14 -12.18
C GLY A 294 0.02 -3.42 -12.06
N GLY A 295 -0.12 -4.18 -13.15
CA GLY A 295 -0.94 -5.41 -13.18
C GLY A 295 -0.34 -6.54 -12.37
N VAL A 296 0.92 -6.90 -12.59
CA VAL A 296 1.60 -7.98 -11.86
C VAL A 296 1.81 -7.57 -10.40
N GLY A 297 2.23 -6.33 -10.14
CA GLY A 297 2.38 -5.80 -8.78
C GLY A 297 1.08 -5.88 -7.98
N LEU A 298 -0.05 -5.55 -8.60
CA LEU A 298 -1.37 -5.73 -7.98
C LEU A 298 -1.74 -7.19 -7.77
N MET A 299 -1.45 -8.08 -8.72
CA MET A 299 -1.71 -9.51 -8.53
C MET A 299 -0.97 -10.06 -7.31
N PHE A 300 0.29 -9.66 -7.11
CA PHE A 300 1.04 -10.02 -5.89
C PHE A 300 0.40 -9.43 -4.62
N LEU A 301 0.06 -8.14 -4.61
CA LEU A 301 -0.64 -7.50 -3.48
C LEU A 301 -1.93 -8.26 -3.14
N TRP A 302 -2.70 -8.64 -4.15
CA TRP A 302 -3.93 -9.40 -3.98
C TRP A 302 -3.66 -10.74 -3.34
N VAL A 303 -2.70 -11.52 -3.85
CA VAL A 303 -2.39 -12.84 -3.29
C VAL A 303 -2.03 -12.75 -1.80
N LEU A 304 -1.23 -11.75 -1.43
CA LEU A 304 -0.86 -11.51 -0.04
C LEU A 304 -2.10 -11.20 0.81
N ALA A 305 -2.92 -10.23 0.39
CA ALA A 305 -4.14 -9.86 1.11
C ALA A 305 -5.17 -11.01 1.14
N SER A 306 -5.28 -11.76 0.05
CA SER A 306 -6.19 -12.88 -0.14
C SER A 306 -5.83 -14.06 0.74
N SER A 307 -4.54 -14.36 0.94
CA SER A 307 -4.12 -15.40 1.89
C SER A 307 -4.65 -15.14 3.29
N MET A 308 -4.69 -13.86 3.69
CA MET A 308 -5.27 -13.40 4.95
C MET A 308 -6.80 -13.53 4.91
N PHE A 309 -7.50 -13.04 3.88
CA PHE A 309 -8.96 -13.17 3.79
C PHE A 309 -9.47 -14.61 3.81
N VAL A 310 -8.77 -15.51 3.10
CA VAL A 310 -9.07 -16.95 3.05
C VAL A 310 -8.89 -17.59 4.43
N SER A 311 -8.03 -17.02 5.26
CA SER A 311 -7.81 -17.47 6.63
C SER A 311 -8.70 -16.78 7.68
N GLU A 312 -9.70 -15.98 7.29
CA GLU A 312 -10.67 -15.42 8.24
C GLU A 312 -11.52 -16.51 8.92
N SER A 313 -12.04 -16.21 10.11
CA SER A 313 -12.96 -17.12 10.81
C SER A 313 -14.31 -17.20 10.09
N ALA A 314 -14.82 -18.40 9.86
CA ALA A 314 -16.16 -18.60 9.29
C ALA A 314 -17.30 -18.24 10.28
N VAL A 315 -17.00 -18.12 11.57
CA VAL A 315 -17.97 -17.78 12.60
C VAL A 315 -18.14 -16.26 12.67
N LEU A 316 -19.31 -15.77 12.25
CA LEU A 316 -19.66 -14.35 12.31
C LEU A 316 -20.45 -14.03 13.58
N THR A 317 -20.15 -12.89 14.21
CA THR A 317 -20.91 -12.42 15.38
C THR A 317 -22.33 -12.02 14.97
N PRO A 318 -23.34 -12.17 15.86
CA PRO A 318 -24.72 -11.78 15.54
C PRO A 318 -24.86 -10.31 15.10
N ARG A 319 -24.00 -9.42 15.61
CA ARG A 319 -23.95 -8.01 15.20
C ARG A 319 -23.57 -7.86 13.72
N VAL A 320 -22.53 -8.57 13.27
CA VAL A 320 -22.08 -8.55 11.85
C VAL A 320 -23.07 -9.28 10.94
N GLN A 321 -23.70 -10.36 11.40
CA GLN A 321 -24.71 -11.06 10.60
C GLN A 321 -25.92 -10.17 10.26
N ARG A 322 -26.26 -9.21 11.13
CA ARG A 322 -27.35 -8.25 10.93
C ARG A 322 -27.03 -7.18 9.88
N THR A 323 -25.76 -6.83 9.68
CA THR A 323 -25.37 -5.82 8.68
C THR A 323 -25.28 -6.39 7.27
N LEU A 324 -25.38 -7.71 7.12
CA LEU A 324 -25.41 -8.37 5.82
C LEU A 324 -26.71 -8.03 5.06
N PRO A 325 -26.65 -7.90 3.72
CA PRO A 325 -27.81 -7.64 2.90
C PRO A 325 -28.89 -8.71 3.12
N GLN A 326 -30.16 -8.31 3.19
CA GLN A 326 -31.28 -9.23 3.44
C GLN A 326 -32.02 -9.64 2.17
N SER A 327 -31.86 -8.90 1.08
CA SER A 327 -32.42 -9.21 -0.23
C SER A 327 -31.61 -10.29 -0.95
N PHE A 328 -32.26 -11.06 -1.82
CA PHE A 328 -31.60 -12.08 -2.64
C PHE A 328 -30.54 -11.48 -3.56
N LEU A 329 -30.87 -10.40 -4.27
CA LEU A 329 -29.92 -9.69 -5.15
C LEU A 329 -28.75 -9.10 -4.36
N GLY A 330 -29.02 -8.48 -3.20
CA GLY A 330 -27.96 -7.98 -2.33
C GLY A 330 -27.06 -9.11 -1.81
N ARG A 331 -27.61 -10.30 -1.53
CA ARG A 331 -26.82 -11.47 -1.16
C ARG A 331 -26.01 -12.05 -2.33
N ALA A 332 -26.51 -11.99 -3.55
CA ALA A 332 -25.78 -12.47 -4.71
C ALA A 332 -24.55 -11.62 -5.04
N THR A 333 -24.61 -10.29 -4.82
CA THR A 333 -23.55 -9.35 -5.21
C THR A 333 -22.68 -8.88 -4.04
N LEU A 334 -23.27 -8.50 -2.92
CA LEU A 334 -22.55 -7.87 -1.80
C LEU A 334 -22.05 -8.87 -0.74
N THR A 335 -22.47 -10.14 -0.79
CA THR A 335 -21.96 -11.17 0.15
C THR A 335 -20.47 -11.43 -0.03
N TRP A 336 -19.91 -11.19 -1.22
CA TRP A 336 -18.46 -11.37 -1.46
C TRP A 336 -17.61 -10.31 -0.75
N LEU A 337 -18.20 -9.15 -0.41
CA LEU A 337 -17.56 -8.13 0.42
C LEU A 337 -17.66 -8.44 1.92
N ALA A 338 -18.47 -9.42 2.32
CA ALA A 338 -18.68 -9.77 3.70
C ALA A 338 -17.55 -10.66 4.26
N PRO A 339 -17.21 -10.53 5.56
CA PRO A 339 -16.21 -11.34 6.23
C PRO A 339 -16.46 -12.85 6.08
N GLY A 340 -15.37 -13.61 5.97
CA GLY A 340 -15.39 -15.06 5.88
C GLY A 340 -14.38 -15.65 4.89
N PRO A 341 -13.99 -16.93 5.09
CA PRO A 341 -12.93 -17.57 4.31
C PRO A 341 -13.36 -17.90 2.86
N ALA A 342 -14.58 -18.42 2.69
CA ALA A 342 -15.10 -18.74 1.35
C ALA A 342 -15.50 -17.49 0.56
N THR A 343 -16.04 -16.46 1.23
CA THR A 343 -16.32 -15.16 0.59
C THR A 343 -15.02 -14.45 0.20
N GLY A 344 -14.00 -14.52 1.06
CA GLY A 344 -12.65 -14.01 0.79
C GLY A 344 -12.01 -14.68 -0.43
N LEU A 345 -12.09 -16.01 -0.54
CA LEU A 345 -11.57 -16.76 -1.69
C LEU A 345 -12.22 -16.33 -3.00
N VAL A 346 -13.56 -16.35 -3.08
CA VAL A 346 -14.30 -15.99 -4.30
C VAL A 346 -14.04 -14.52 -4.68
N PHE A 347 -14.11 -13.62 -3.70
CA PHE A 347 -13.83 -12.19 -3.92
C PHE A 347 -12.42 -11.95 -4.47
N SER A 348 -11.44 -12.68 -3.95
CA SER A 348 -10.05 -12.59 -4.38
C SER A 348 -9.85 -13.08 -5.81
N VAL A 349 -10.38 -14.26 -6.13
CA VAL A 349 -10.25 -14.85 -7.47
C VAL A 349 -10.97 -13.98 -8.51
N LEU A 350 -12.14 -13.43 -8.18
CA LEU A 350 -12.83 -12.49 -9.08
C LEU A 350 -11.97 -11.26 -9.40
N ASN A 351 -11.24 -10.73 -8.41
CA ASN A 351 -10.34 -9.59 -8.64
C ASN A 351 -9.09 -9.99 -9.44
N ILE A 352 -8.49 -11.15 -9.17
CA ILE A 352 -7.37 -11.67 -9.97
C ILE A 352 -7.78 -11.87 -11.43
N LEU A 353 -8.97 -12.45 -11.67
CA LEU A 353 -9.52 -12.62 -13.02
C LEU A 353 -9.88 -11.29 -13.69
N LEU A 354 -10.38 -10.31 -12.93
CA LEU A 354 -10.62 -8.96 -13.45
C LEU A 354 -9.32 -8.29 -13.90
N LEU A 355 -8.26 -8.38 -13.09
CA LEU A 355 -6.94 -7.87 -13.43
C LEU A 355 -6.37 -8.58 -14.66
N LEU A 356 -6.47 -9.90 -14.72
CA LEU A 356 -6.07 -10.67 -15.90
C LEU A 356 -6.86 -10.24 -17.15
N GLY A 357 -8.18 -10.09 -17.03
CA GLY A 357 -9.03 -9.64 -18.12
C GLY A 357 -8.67 -8.23 -18.60
N MET A 358 -8.29 -7.33 -17.69
CA MET A 358 -7.80 -6.00 -18.02
C MET A 358 -6.48 -6.05 -18.79
N LEU A 359 -5.53 -6.89 -18.36
CA LEU A 359 -4.26 -7.12 -19.05
C LEU A 359 -4.48 -7.67 -20.47
N VAL A 360 -5.26 -8.74 -20.59
CA VAL A 360 -5.59 -9.36 -21.88
C VAL A 360 -6.33 -8.37 -22.78
N GLY A 361 -7.30 -7.62 -22.23
CA GLY A 361 -8.06 -6.61 -22.98
C GLY A 361 -7.17 -5.47 -23.48
N ALA A 362 -6.18 -5.04 -22.69
CA ALA A 362 -5.18 -4.08 -23.09
C ALA A 362 -4.34 -4.61 -24.27
N PHE A 363 -3.83 -5.84 -24.20
CA PHE A 363 -3.12 -6.47 -25.33
C PHE A 363 -3.98 -6.57 -26.60
N VAL A 364 -5.24 -6.97 -26.48
CA VAL A 364 -6.17 -7.04 -27.61
C VAL A 364 -6.41 -5.65 -28.22
N SER A 365 -6.54 -4.62 -27.39
CA SER A 365 -6.74 -3.25 -27.85
C SER A 365 -5.54 -2.69 -28.63
N ILE A 366 -4.33 -3.09 -28.24
CA ILE A 366 -3.10 -2.78 -28.96
C ILE A 366 -3.10 -3.45 -30.34
N ALA A 367 -3.45 -4.74 -30.39
CA ALA A 367 -3.52 -5.49 -31.65
C ALA A 367 -4.56 -4.93 -32.63
N ILE A 368 -5.75 -4.53 -32.15
CA ILE A 368 -6.82 -3.98 -32.98
C ILE A 368 -6.43 -2.63 -33.61
N ARG A 369 -5.66 -1.80 -32.90
CA ARG A 369 -5.27 -0.46 -33.38
C ARG A 369 -4.16 -0.48 -34.42
N GLY A 370 -3.61 -1.64 -34.75
CA GLY A 370 -2.63 -1.78 -35.82
C GLY A 370 -1.31 -1.06 -35.55
N PHE A 371 -0.89 -0.98 -34.28
CA PHE A 371 0.46 -0.51 -33.96
C PHE A 371 1.49 -1.34 -34.72
N VAL A 372 2.44 -0.68 -35.36
CA VAL A 372 3.51 -1.34 -36.12
C VAL A 372 4.53 -1.87 -35.12
N PHE A 373 4.49 -3.18 -34.88
CA PHE A 373 5.43 -3.86 -34.01
C PHE A 373 6.56 -4.47 -34.83
N SER A 374 7.79 -4.40 -34.29
CA SER A 374 8.87 -5.25 -34.76
C SER A 374 8.59 -6.71 -34.40
N SER A 375 9.23 -7.67 -35.08
CA SER A 375 9.08 -9.09 -34.74
C SER A 375 9.55 -9.42 -33.32
N SER A 376 10.49 -8.63 -32.76
CA SER A 376 10.91 -8.73 -31.36
C SER A 376 9.79 -8.31 -30.40
N ASP A 377 9.10 -7.20 -30.69
CA ASP A 377 8.05 -6.67 -29.82
C ASP A 377 6.86 -7.64 -29.72
N VAL A 378 6.51 -8.31 -30.84
CA VAL A 378 5.42 -9.30 -30.84
C VAL A 378 5.76 -10.49 -29.92
N ARG A 379 7.01 -10.95 -29.95
CA ARG A 379 7.47 -12.05 -29.08
C ARG A 379 7.48 -11.62 -27.61
N GLU A 380 7.91 -10.40 -27.30
CA GLU A 380 7.85 -9.86 -25.93
C GLU A 380 6.41 -9.72 -25.42
N MET A 381 5.48 -9.29 -26.28
CA MET A 381 4.07 -9.21 -25.92
C MET A 381 3.48 -10.60 -25.64
N GLU A 382 3.84 -11.60 -26.43
CA GLU A 382 3.40 -12.98 -26.20
C GLU A 382 3.94 -13.54 -24.88
N THR A 383 5.22 -13.35 -24.58
CA THR A 383 5.81 -13.81 -23.31
C THR A 383 5.17 -13.11 -22.11
N LEU A 384 4.93 -11.80 -22.18
CA LEU A 384 4.26 -11.04 -21.12
C LEU A 384 2.81 -11.50 -20.89
N LEU A 385 2.08 -11.82 -21.96
CA LEU A 385 0.72 -12.35 -21.87
C LEU A 385 0.71 -13.74 -21.23
N GLN A 386 1.61 -14.63 -21.68
CA GLN A 386 1.76 -15.96 -21.10
C GLN A 386 2.16 -15.88 -19.62
N PHE A 387 3.08 -14.98 -19.27
CA PHE A 387 3.53 -14.75 -17.90
C PHE A 387 2.37 -14.30 -17.01
N SER A 388 1.57 -13.33 -17.46
CA SER A 388 0.41 -12.82 -16.73
C SER A 388 -0.65 -13.90 -16.50
N CYS A 389 -0.92 -14.72 -17.52
CA CYS A 389 -1.84 -15.85 -17.41
C CYS A 389 -1.31 -16.91 -16.42
N ALA A 390 -0.02 -17.22 -16.47
CA ALA A 390 0.61 -18.18 -15.57
C ALA A 390 0.53 -17.71 -14.12
N VAL A 391 0.89 -16.45 -13.83
CA VAL A 391 0.77 -15.86 -12.49
C VAL A 391 -0.67 -15.98 -11.98
N ALA A 392 -1.68 -15.56 -12.76
CA ALA A 392 -3.07 -15.66 -12.34
C ALA A 392 -3.52 -17.11 -12.04
N ALA A 393 -3.09 -18.09 -12.87
CA ALA A 393 -3.41 -19.50 -12.69
C ALA A 393 -2.77 -20.09 -11.42
N TYR A 394 -1.47 -19.86 -11.19
CA TYR A 394 -0.77 -20.31 -9.99
C TYR A 394 -1.36 -19.69 -8.73
N MET A 395 -1.60 -18.39 -8.76
CA MET A 395 -2.14 -17.66 -7.63
C MET A 395 -3.54 -18.13 -7.24
N THR A 396 -4.39 -18.43 -8.22
CA THR A 396 -5.71 -19.04 -7.98
C THR A 396 -5.57 -20.41 -7.31
N CYS A 397 -4.67 -21.27 -7.82
CA CYS A 397 -4.40 -22.58 -7.24
C CYS A 397 -3.87 -22.48 -5.80
N PHE A 398 -2.94 -21.57 -5.54
CA PHE A 398 -2.38 -21.35 -4.21
C PHE A 398 -3.45 -20.92 -3.21
N LEU A 399 -4.37 -20.02 -3.59
CA LEU A 399 -5.46 -19.61 -2.71
C LEU A 399 -6.42 -20.77 -2.39
N VAL A 400 -6.71 -21.64 -3.36
CA VAL A 400 -7.52 -22.85 -3.12
C VAL A 400 -6.81 -23.82 -2.17
N LEU A 401 -5.51 -24.03 -2.35
CA LEU A 401 -4.69 -24.87 -1.45
C LEU A 401 -4.63 -24.28 -0.03
N VAL A 402 -4.39 -22.97 0.09
CA VAL A 402 -4.40 -22.26 1.38
C VAL A 402 -5.77 -22.39 2.06
N TYR A 403 -6.87 -22.27 1.32
CA TYR A 403 -8.22 -22.52 1.85
C TYR A 403 -8.35 -23.94 2.42
N GLY A 404 -7.87 -24.95 1.69
CA GLY A 404 -7.85 -26.35 2.13
C GLY A 404 -7.04 -26.55 3.41
N VAL A 405 -5.81 -26.03 3.46
CA VAL A 405 -4.91 -26.09 4.62
C VAL A 405 -5.53 -25.40 5.83
N MET A 406 -6.03 -24.18 5.67
CA MET A 406 -6.66 -23.43 6.75
C MET A 406 -7.94 -24.11 7.26
N LYS A 407 -8.73 -24.72 6.37
CA LYS A 407 -9.92 -25.51 6.75
C LYS A 407 -9.54 -26.77 7.53
N ALA A 408 -8.43 -27.42 7.20
CA ALA A 408 -7.92 -28.58 7.93
C ALA A 408 -7.39 -28.17 9.32
N LEU A 409 -6.58 -27.12 9.41
CA LEU A 409 -6.05 -26.58 10.67
C LEU A 409 -7.16 -26.13 11.62
N ARG A 410 -8.25 -25.57 11.08
CA ARG A 410 -9.42 -25.12 11.83
C ARG A 410 -10.25 -26.24 12.46
N ARG A 411 -10.00 -27.52 12.13
CA ARG A 411 -10.71 -28.64 12.78
C ARG A 411 -10.33 -28.76 14.25
N ASN A 412 -9.06 -28.53 14.58
CA ASN A 412 -8.52 -28.76 15.92
C ASN A 412 -8.07 -27.47 16.61
N ASN A 413 -7.79 -26.40 15.84
CA ASN A 413 -7.26 -25.14 16.36
C ASN A 413 -8.11 -23.94 15.90
N ASN A 414 -7.93 -22.77 16.53
CA ASN A 414 -8.48 -21.50 16.04
C ASN A 414 -7.34 -20.60 15.52
N PRO A 415 -6.81 -20.86 14.31
CA PRO A 415 -5.68 -20.11 13.77
C PRO A 415 -6.06 -18.65 13.55
N ARG A 416 -5.09 -17.77 13.84
CA ARG A 416 -5.18 -16.36 13.51
C ARG A 416 -5.06 -16.14 12.00
N VAL A 417 -5.43 -14.94 11.56
CA VAL A 417 -5.47 -14.55 10.15
C VAL A 417 -4.05 -14.49 9.55
N GLU A 418 -3.03 -14.19 10.36
CA GLU A 418 -1.64 -14.14 9.91
C GLU A 418 -1.09 -15.52 9.52
N VAL A 419 -1.68 -16.61 10.04
CA VAL A 419 -1.31 -17.99 9.68
C VAL A 419 -1.65 -18.29 8.21
N GLY A 420 -2.63 -17.58 7.63
CA GLY A 420 -2.94 -17.68 6.20
C GLY A 420 -1.77 -17.30 5.30
N PHE A 421 -1.05 -16.24 5.66
CA PHE A 421 0.16 -15.82 4.95
C PHE A 421 1.28 -16.86 5.09
N ALA A 422 1.49 -17.40 6.30
CA ALA A 422 2.46 -18.49 6.49
C ALA A 422 2.11 -19.73 5.65
N ALA A 423 0.82 -20.09 5.59
CA ALA A 423 0.34 -21.18 4.74
C ALA A 423 0.59 -20.93 3.24
N LEU A 424 0.42 -19.68 2.78
CA LEU A 424 0.75 -19.30 1.40
C LEU A 424 2.24 -19.51 1.12
N VAL A 425 3.13 -19.04 2.00
CA VAL A 425 4.58 -19.22 1.85
C VAL A 425 4.95 -20.70 1.78
N VAL A 426 4.38 -21.52 2.67
CA VAL A 426 4.56 -22.97 2.66
C VAL A 426 4.10 -23.57 1.32
N VAL A 427 2.89 -23.25 0.86
CA VAL A 427 2.37 -23.74 -0.43
C VAL A 427 3.26 -23.30 -1.60
N ALA A 428 3.72 -22.06 -1.63
CA ALA A 428 4.58 -21.53 -2.69
C ALA A 428 5.97 -22.19 -2.70
N VAL A 429 6.56 -22.45 -1.53
CA VAL A 429 7.87 -23.11 -1.42
C VAL A 429 7.77 -24.59 -1.78
N PHE A 430 6.78 -25.31 -1.24
CA PHE A 430 6.61 -26.73 -1.54
C PHE A 430 6.20 -27.00 -2.99
N SER A 431 5.42 -26.10 -3.60
CA SER A 431 5.07 -26.22 -5.03
C SER A 431 6.28 -26.02 -5.94
N ALA A 432 7.27 -25.21 -5.56
CA ALA A 432 8.53 -25.07 -6.30
C ALA A 432 9.50 -26.23 -6.02
N LEU A 433 9.82 -26.49 -4.74
CA LEU A 433 10.89 -27.43 -4.35
C LEU A 433 10.47 -28.90 -4.43
N GLY A 434 9.20 -29.21 -4.17
CA GLY A 434 8.67 -30.58 -4.17
C GLY A 434 8.86 -31.30 -5.51
N PRO A 435 8.25 -30.82 -6.62
CA PRO A 435 8.41 -31.47 -7.92
C PRO A 435 9.87 -31.46 -8.40
N TYR A 436 10.62 -30.39 -8.12
CA TYR A 436 12.02 -30.29 -8.48
C TYR A 436 12.87 -31.36 -7.80
N GLY A 437 12.76 -31.50 -6.47
CA GLY A 437 13.50 -32.49 -5.70
C GLY A 437 13.14 -33.93 -6.07
N ILE A 438 11.86 -34.20 -6.34
CA ILE A 438 11.42 -35.53 -6.78
C ILE A 438 12.02 -35.88 -8.13
N GLN A 439 11.97 -34.98 -9.11
CA GLN A 439 12.51 -35.26 -10.44
C GLN A 439 14.04 -35.32 -10.45
N LEU A 440 14.70 -34.49 -9.65
CA LEU A 440 16.15 -34.56 -9.47
C LEU A 440 16.58 -35.91 -8.89
N TYR A 441 15.86 -36.41 -7.89
CA TYR A 441 16.10 -37.74 -7.33
C TYR A 441 15.84 -38.86 -8.36
N LEU A 442 14.75 -38.77 -9.13
CA LEU A 442 14.43 -39.75 -10.18
C LEU A 442 15.41 -39.72 -11.36
N ASN A 443 16.14 -38.62 -11.54
CA ASN A 443 17.16 -38.45 -12.58
C ASN A 443 18.59 -38.60 -12.04
N ASP A 444 18.76 -39.34 -10.94
CA ASP A 444 20.07 -39.60 -10.30
C ASP A 444 20.91 -38.34 -10.03
N PHE A 445 20.24 -37.23 -9.67
CA PHE A 445 20.84 -35.92 -9.44
C PHE A 445 21.53 -35.27 -10.64
N LEU A 446 21.25 -35.74 -11.86
CA LEU A 446 21.69 -35.12 -13.10
C LEU A 446 20.75 -33.99 -13.53
N GLU A 447 21.26 -33.06 -14.34
CA GLU A 447 20.45 -32.02 -14.97
C GLU A 447 19.40 -32.63 -15.91
N PHE A 448 18.18 -32.08 -15.90
CA PHE A 448 17.06 -32.53 -16.73
C PHE A 448 16.32 -31.36 -17.36
N PRO A 449 15.75 -31.54 -18.57
CA PRO A 449 14.98 -30.49 -19.23
C PRO A 449 13.64 -30.25 -18.54
N TYR A 450 13.11 -29.04 -18.72
CA TYR A 450 11.76 -28.72 -18.25
C TYR A 450 10.72 -29.63 -18.90
N SER A 451 9.79 -30.14 -18.08
CA SER A 451 8.75 -31.06 -18.52
C SER A 451 7.43 -30.75 -17.83
N HIS A 452 6.32 -31.27 -18.37
CA HIS A 452 4.98 -31.12 -17.78
C HIS A 452 4.87 -31.66 -16.34
N TRP A 453 5.80 -32.51 -15.90
CA TRP A 453 5.88 -32.97 -14.51
C TRP A 453 6.22 -31.84 -13.54
N GLN A 454 6.93 -30.81 -14.00
CA GLN A 454 7.24 -29.59 -13.25
C GLN A 454 6.10 -28.56 -13.29
N ALA A 455 4.88 -28.94 -13.72
CA ALA A 455 3.75 -28.02 -13.80
C ALA A 455 3.43 -27.32 -12.46
N THR A 456 3.69 -27.95 -11.32
CA THR A 456 3.49 -27.30 -10.01
C THR A 456 4.60 -26.31 -9.65
N ASN A 457 5.78 -26.42 -10.29
CA ASN A 457 6.93 -25.56 -10.06
C ASN A 457 6.73 -24.20 -10.74
N TRP A 458 6.14 -23.27 -10.00
CA TRP A 458 5.84 -21.94 -10.49
C TRP A 458 7.10 -21.14 -10.84
N VAL A 459 8.19 -21.27 -10.08
CA VAL A 459 9.43 -20.52 -10.31
C VAL A 459 10.05 -20.92 -11.65
N TRP A 460 10.20 -22.23 -11.88
CA TRP A 460 10.79 -22.72 -13.12
C TRP A 460 9.88 -22.47 -14.33
N THR A 461 8.57 -22.63 -14.15
CA THR A 461 7.61 -22.32 -15.23
C THR A 461 7.64 -20.85 -15.62
N LEU A 462 7.65 -19.93 -14.65
CA LEU A 462 7.77 -18.49 -14.95
C LEU A 462 9.12 -18.14 -15.58
N TYR A 463 10.21 -18.80 -15.15
CA TYR A 463 11.54 -18.63 -15.76
C TYR A 463 11.56 -19.06 -17.23
N ASN A 464 11.02 -20.25 -17.55
CA ASN A 464 10.96 -20.72 -18.95
C ASN A 464 10.06 -19.84 -19.82
N ILE A 465 8.98 -19.29 -19.28
CA ILE A 465 8.14 -18.33 -20.00
C ILE A 465 8.93 -17.05 -20.29
N ALA A 466 9.73 -16.56 -19.33
CA ALA A 466 10.60 -15.41 -19.54
C ALA A 466 11.68 -15.67 -20.59
N ASP A 467 12.19 -16.91 -20.68
CA ASP A 467 13.11 -17.36 -21.73
C ASP A 467 12.44 -17.61 -23.10
N GLY A 468 11.11 -17.45 -23.20
CA GLY A 468 10.36 -17.56 -24.45
C GLY A 468 9.86 -18.97 -24.80
N VAL A 469 9.87 -19.90 -23.84
CA VAL A 469 9.30 -21.25 -24.02
C VAL A 469 7.78 -21.21 -23.86
N ASP A 470 7.03 -21.73 -24.84
CA ASP A 470 5.56 -21.81 -24.76
C ASP A 470 5.11 -22.80 -23.68
N CYS A 471 4.58 -22.26 -22.58
CA CYS A 471 4.03 -23.04 -21.47
C CYS A 471 2.49 -23.07 -21.45
N SER A 472 1.84 -22.78 -22.58
CA SER A 472 0.37 -22.66 -22.66
C SER A 472 -0.40 -23.90 -22.18
N GLY A 473 0.14 -25.10 -22.37
CA GLY A 473 -0.45 -26.35 -21.87
C GLY A 473 -0.54 -26.39 -20.34
N VAL A 474 0.54 -26.02 -19.65
CA VAL A 474 0.61 -25.95 -18.18
C VAL A 474 -0.35 -24.88 -17.65
N ILE A 475 -0.39 -23.71 -18.29
CA ILE A 475 -1.30 -22.61 -17.91
C ILE A 475 -2.76 -23.05 -18.01
N LYS A 476 -3.15 -23.73 -19.10
CA LYS A 476 -4.52 -24.23 -19.28
C LYS A 476 -4.90 -25.25 -18.20
N THR A 477 -4.03 -26.22 -17.95
CA THR A 477 -4.30 -27.26 -16.92
C THR A 477 -4.45 -26.64 -15.52
N LEU A 478 -3.51 -25.81 -15.09
CA LEU A 478 -3.59 -25.13 -13.79
C LEU A 478 -4.78 -24.18 -13.70
N GLY A 479 -5.06 -23.42 -14.76
CA GLY A 479 -6.22 -22.54 -14.83
C GLY A 479 -7.53 -23.30 -14.63
N THR A 480 -7.70 -24.45 -15.31
CA THR A 480 -8.89 -25.30 -15.15
C THR A 480 -8.99 -25.89 -13.74
N ILE A 481 -7.89 -26.38 -13.16
CA ILE A 481 -7.85 -26.90 -11.79
C ILE A 481 -8.24 -25.81 -10.78
N GLY A 482 -7.68 -24.61 -10.93
CA GLY A 482 -7.99 -23.46 -10.07
C GLY A 482 -9.47 -23.09 -10.11
N VAL A 483 -10.04 -22.96 -11.31
CA VAL A 483 -11.47 -22.63 -11.50
C VAL A 483 -12.37 -23.72 -10.92
N VAL A 484 -12.09 -25.00 -11.20
CA VAL A 484 -12.85 -26.12 -10.65
C VAL A 484 -12.76 -26.15 -9.12
N GLY A 485 -11.59 -25.86 -8.55
CA GLY A 485 -11.39 -25.74 -7.11
C GLY A 485 -12.26 -24.67 -6.47
N VAL A 486 -12.31 -23.47 -7.07
CA VAL A 486 -13.16 -22.36 -6.60
C VAL A 486 -14.64 -22.73 -6.68
N LEU A 487 -15.09 -23.31 -7.80
CA LEU A 487 -16.47 -23.78 -7.97
C LEU A 487 -16.84 -24.85 -6.94
N GLY A 488 -15.92 -25.77 -6.64
CA GLY A 488 -16.07 -26.76 -5.58
C GLY A 488 -16.29 -26.12 -4.21
N VAL A 489 -15.47 -25.11 -3.86
CA VAL A 489 -15.63 -24.35 -2.61
C VAL A 489 -16.97 -23.61 -2.56
N MET A 490 -17.41 -23.01 -3.67
CA MET A 490 -18.71 -22.35 -3.76
C MET A 490 -19.86 -23.34 -3.53
N PHE A 491 -19.80 -24.53 -4.16
CA PHE A 491 -20.80 -25.58 -4.01
C PHE A 491 -20.92 -26.08 -2.57
N MET A 492 -19.78 -26.32 -1.90
CA MET A 492 -19.75 -26.72 -0.48
C MET A 492 -20.36 -25.66 0.45
N ASN A 493 -20.30 -24.38 0.08
CA ASN A 493 -20.77 -23.26 0.92
C ASN A 493 -22.05 -22.59 0.39
N ARG A 494 -22.93 -23.36 -0.27
CA ARG A 494 -24.23 -22.87 -0.83
C ARG A 494 -25.12 -22.08 0.15
N ALA A 495 -24.92 -22.25 1.45
CA ALA A 495 -25.67 -21.53 2.48
C ALA A 495 -25.33 -20.03 2.57
N LEU A 496 -24.19 -19.58 2.04
CA LEU A 496 -23.76 -18.18 2.09
C LEU A 496 -24.64 -17.24 1.26
N VAL A 497 -25.10 -17.72 0.11
CA VAL A 497 -25.91 -16.95 -0.86
C VAL A 497 -27.40 -16.96 -0.48
N ARG A 498 -27.82 -17.83 0.45
CA ARG A 498 -29.22 -17.89 0.90
C ARG A 498 -29.51 -16.74 1.88
N PRO A 499 -30.64 -16.02 1.72
CA PRO A 499 -31.04 -14.99 2.66
C PRO A 499 -31.31 -15.61 4.03
N ARG A 500 -30.66 -15.07 5.08
CA ARG A 500 -30.89 -15.43 6.48
C ARG A 500 -31.26 -14.16 7.24
N ARG A 501 -32.36 -14.19 7.98
CA ARG A 501 -32.77 -13.12 8.90
C ARG A 501 -32.42 -13.53 10.33
N THR A 502 -31.43 -12.88 10.91
CA THR A 502 -31.17 -12.98 12.36
C THR A 502 -32.03 -11.96 13.09
N ALA A 503 -32.80 -12.41 14.08
CA ALA A 503 -33.65 -11.53 14.89
C ALA A 503 -32.80 -10.45 15.60
N THR A 504 -33.27 -9.20 15.51
CA THR A 504 -32.74 -8.07 16.28
C THR A 504 -33.47 -8.01 17.63
N PRO A 505 -32.75 -8.04 18.77
CA PRO A 505 -33.35 -7.89 20.09
C PRO A 505 -34.12 -6.57 20.21
N GLU A 506 -35.25 -6.58 20.91
CA GLU A 506 -36.13 -5.41 21.04
C GLU A 506 -35.42 -4.20 21.64
N ARG A 507 -34.55 -4.40 22.64
CA ARG A 507 -33.74 -3.32 23.23
C ARG A 507 -32.86 -2.59 22.22
N VAL A 508 -32.26 -3.32 21.26
CA VAL A 508 -31.40 -2.71 20.23
C VAL A 508 -32.22 -1.90 19.22
N ARG A 509 -33.46 -2.33 18.94
CA ARG A 509 -34.39 -1.54 18.09
C ARG A 509 -34.79 -0.24 18.77
N GLN A 510 -35.05 -0.29 20.07
CA GLN A 510 -35.40 0.89 20.87
C GLN A 510 -34.24 1.90 20.92
N GLU A 511 -33.01 1.44 21.12
CA GLU A 511 -31.81 2.31 21.10
C GLU A 511 -31.52 2.92 19.72
N LEU A 512 -31.68 2.14 18.64
CA LEU A 512 -31.49 2.64 17.28
C LEU A 512 -32.57 3.66 16.89
N GLY A 513 -33.82 3.48 17.34
CA GLY A 513 -34.88 4.48 17.19
C GLY A 513 -34.51 5.78 17.89
N LYS A 514 -34.11 5.70 19.16
CA LYS A 514 -33.73 6.86 19.98
C LYS A 514 -32.54 7.65 19.40
N ASN A 515 -31.55 6.97 18.83
CA ASN A 515 -30.41 7.62 18.17
C ASN A 515 -30.78 8.26 16.84
N ARG A 516 -31.75 7.70 16.11
CA ARG A 516 -32.24 8.26 14.85
C ARG A 516 -33.03 9.54 15.11
N ASP A 517 -33.88 9.54 16.13
CA ASP A 517 -34.64 10.72 16.56
C ASP A 517 -33.71 11.85 17.05
N MET A 518 -32.63 11.53 17.77
CA MET A 518 -31.61 12.53 18.17
C MET A 518 -30.76 13.06 17.02
N ALA A 519 -30.57 12.28 15.94
CA ALA A 519 -29.84 12.71 14.75
C ALA A 519 -30.71 13.58 13.82
N GLU A 520 -32.03 13.38 13.83
CA GLU A 520 -32.99 14.22 13.12
C GLU A 520 -33.33 15.52 13.88
N SER A 521 -33.03 15.60 15.20
CA SER A 521 -33.21 16.80 16.02
C SER A 521 -31.97 17.71 16.15
N LYS A 522 -30.84 17.33 15.55
CA LYS A 522 -29.61 18.13 15.46
C LYS A 522 -29.44 18.63 14.04
#